data_AF-I3CBI7-F1
#
_entry.id   AF-I3CBI7-F1
#
_cell.length_a   1.000
_cell.length_b   1.000
_cell.length_c   1.000
_cell.angle_alpha   90.00
_cell.angle_beta   90.00
_cell.angle_gamma   90.00
#
_symmetry.space_group_name_H-M   'P 1'
#
loop_
_entity.id
_entity.type
_entity.pdbx_description
1 polymer ?
#
loop_
_entity_poly.entity_id
_entity_poly.type
_entity_poly.pdbx_seq_one_letter_code
_entity_poly.pdbx_strand_id
1 'polypeptide(L)'
;MLMNTQMQSRSYPLNLATENELLSVMGIKADKQIQARLAAMGIVEGAILQVVNRQAANGGLVVRCGETRWALDKSVSYRIFVIPATREEN
;
A
#
# COMPACT_ATOMS: atom_id res chain seq x y z
N MET A 1 -29.98 6.84 17.99
CA MET A 1 -29.21 5.60 17.72
C MET A 1 -28.04 6.01 16.85
N LEU A 2 -26.83 6.09 17.41
CA LEU A 2 -25.63 6.44 16.65
C LEU A 2 -25.23 5.21 15.83
N MET A 3 -25.45 5.26 14.51
CA MET A 3 -24.90 4.27 13.58
C MET A 3 -23.37 4.41 13.62
N ASN A 4 -22.73 3.52 14.36
CA ASN A 4 -21.28 3.33 14.32
C ASN A 4 -20.98 2.64 12.98
N THR A 5 -20.88 3.42 11.90
CA THR A 5 -20.47 2.91 10.57
C THR A 5 -19.00 2.53 10.64
N GLN A 6 -18.76 1.32 11.14
CA GLN A 6 -17.45 0.70 11.02
C GLN A 6 -17.28 0.42 9.52
N MET A 7 -16.56 1.30 8.82
CA MET A 7 -16.00 0.99 7.52
C MET A 7 -15.12 -0.24 7.70
N GLN A 8 -15.69 -1.41 7.45
CA GLN A 8 -14.97 -2.66 7.23
C GLN A 8 -14.16 -2.49 5.94
N SER A 9 -13.08 -1.71 6.01
CA SER A 9 -12.12 -1.58 4.93
C SER A 9 -11.44 -2.92 4.77
N ARG A 10 -12.01 -3.77 3.90
CA ARG A 10 -11.49 -5.10 3.64
C ARG A 10 -10.09 -4.94 3.03
N SER A 11 -9.08 -5.47 3.71
CA SER A 11 -7.70 -5.43 3.20
C SER A 11 -7.62 -6.10 1.84
N TYR A 12 -6.91 -5.48 0.90
CA TYR A 12 -6.71 -6.01 -0.45
C TYR A 12 -5.23 -5.86 -0.86
N PRO A 13 -4.73 -6.65 -1.81
CA PRO A 13 -3.34 -6.54 -2.23
C PRO A 13 -3.09 -5.24 -3.02
N LEU A 14 -1.96 -4.59 -2.77
CA LEU A 14 -1.60 -3.26 -3.29
C LEU A 14 -1.65 -3.19 -4.82
N ASN A 15 -1.42 -4.30 -5.52
CA ASN A 15 -1.52 -4.36 -6.97
C ASN A 15 -2.93 -4.04 -7.52
N LEU A 16 -3.97 -4.14 -6.70
CA LEU A 16 -5.36 -3.79 -7.06
C LEU A 16 -5.72 -2.33 -6.77
N ALA A 17 -4.88 -1.60 -6.05
CA ALA A 17 -5.13 -0.21 -5.72
C ALA A 17 -5.25 0.67 -6.98
N THR A 18 -5.96 1.78 -6.84
CA THR A 18 -6.16 2.75 -7.91
C THR A 18 -5.11 3.85 -7.88
N GLU A 19 -4.89 4.51 -9.03
CA GLU A 19 -3.96 5.64 -9.09
C GLU A 19 -4.46 6.82 -8.24
N ASN A 20 -3.53 7.52 -7.59
CA ASN A 20 -3.75 8.61 -6.64
C ASN A 20 -4.43 8.21 -5.32
N GLU A 21 -4.62 6.92 -5.06
CA GLU A 21 -5.19 6.43 -3.80
C GLU A 21 -4.16 6.49 -2.65
N LEU A 22 -4.61 6.90 -1.47
CA LEU A 22 -3.84 6.86 -0.23
C LEU A 22 -4.22 5.61 0.57
N LEU A 23 -3.21 4.89 1.02
CA LEU A 23 -3.34 3.52 1.52
C LEU A 23 -2.50 3.35 2.78
N SER A 24 -2.99 2.57 3.74
CA SER A 24 -2.20 2.11 4.88
C SER A 24 -1.83 0.64 4.70
N VAL A 25 -0.57 0.30 4.93
CA VAL A 25 -0.09 -1.08 4.89
C VAL A 25 -0.58 -1.83 6.12
N MET A 26 -1.34 -2.90 5.90
CA MET A 26 -1.84 -3.78 6.96
C MET A 26 -0.97 -5.01 7.19
N GLY A 27 -0.20 -5.43 6.20
CA GLY A 27 0.60 -6.65 6.31
C GLY A 27 1.39 -6.97 5.05
N ILE A 28 2.48 -7.70 5.22
CA ILE A 28 3.36 -8.12 4.11
C ILE A 28 3.52 -9.65 4.14
N LYS A 29 2.95 -10.33 3.14
CA LYS A 29 3.07 -11.79 2.97
C LYS A 29 4.25 -12.14 2.07
N ALA A 30 5.46 -11.95 2.57
CA ALA A 30 6.70 -12.29 1.87
C ALA A 30 7.69 -13.01 2.80
N ASP A 31 8.76 -13.58 2.23
CA ASP A 31 9.88 -14.11 3.02
C ASP A 31 10.65 -12.99 3.75
N LYS A 32 11.50 -13.38 4.70
CA LYS A 32 12.28 -12.44 5.53
C LYS A 32 13.17 -11.50 4.73
N GLN A 33 13.72 -11.94 3.60
CA GLN A 33 14.62 -11.12 2.79
C GLN A 33 13.85 -9.97 2.14
N ILE A 34 12.67 -10.27 1.58
CA ILE A 34 11.81 -9.25 0.97
C ILE A 34 11.22 -8.33 2.03
N GLN A 35 10.80 -8.85 3.19
CA GLN A 35 10.33 -8.03 4.29
C GLN A 35 11.41 -7.05 4.77
N ALA A 36 12.66 -7.50 4.95
CA ALA A 36 13.76 -6.64 5.34
C ALA A 36 14.05 -5.54 4.30
N ARG A 37 13.98 -5.88 3.00
CA ARG A 37 14.13 -4.91 1.92
C ARG A 37 13.00 -3.86 1.93
N LEU A 38 11.75 -4.28 2.12
CA LEU A 38 10.60 -3.38 2.22
C LEU A 38 10.71 -2.46 3.44
N ALA A 39 11.11 -3.01 4.58
CA ALA A 39 11.33 -2.25 5.81
C ALA A 39 12.43 -1.20 5.65
N ALA A 40 13.55 -1.54 4.99
CA ALA A 40 14.62 -0.58 4.68
C ALA A 40 14.16 0.57 3.76
N MET A 41 13.10 0.36 2.98
CA MET A 41 12.46 1.39 2.14
C MET A 41 11.37 2.19 2.87
N GLY A 42 11.11 1.88 4.16
CA GLY A 42 10.03 2.48 4.95
C GLY A 42 8.66 1.84 4.73
N ILE A 43 8.58 0.79 3.92
CA ILE A 43 7.33 0.05 3.64
C ILE A 43 7.17 -1.03 4.70
N VAL A 44 6.55 -0.66 5.81
CA VAL A 44 6.25 -1.51 6.98
C VAL A 44 4.76 -1.49 7.29
N GLU A 45 4.29 -2.36 8.17
CA GLU A 45 2.93 -2.28 8.68
C GLU A 45 2.66 -0.91 9.34
N GLY A 46 1.52 -0.31 9.03
CA GLY A 46 1.15 1.05 9.41
C GLY A 46 1.71 2.14 8.51
N ALA A 47 2.60 1.83 7.56
CA ALA A 47 3.13 2.83 6.64
C ALA A 47 2.03 3.36 5.70
N ILE A 48 2.06 4.66 5.44
CA ILE A 48 1.16 5.30 4.48
C ILE A 48 1.83 5.34 3.11
N LEU A 49 1.13 4.78 2.13
CA LEU A 49 1.53 4.73 0.74
C LEU A 49 0.55 5.54 -0.11
N GLN A 50 1.05 6.26 -1.10
CA GLN A 50 0.23 6.82 -2.16
C GLN A 50 0.57 6.16 -3.49
N VAL A 51 -0.42 5.67 -4.22
CA VAL A 51 -0.20 5.18 -5.58
C VAL A 51 0.00 6.38 -6.50
N VAL A 52 1.20 6.55 -7.05
CA VAL A 52 1.53 7.67 -7.93
C VAL A 52 1.20 7.33 -9.38
N ASN A 53 1.47 6.08 -9.79
CA ASN A 53 1.26 5.65 -11.17
C ASN A 53 1.11 4.12 -11.21
N ARG A 54 0.22 3.60 -12.08
CA ARG A 54 0.15 2.17 -12.39
C ARG A 54 0.75 1.89 -13.76
N GLN A 55 1.75 1.02 -13.79
CA GLN A 55 2.35 0.57 -15.05
C GLN A 55 1.51 -0.59 -15.63
N ALA A 56 0.51 -0.25 -16.44
CA ALA A 56 -0.40 -1.21 -17.06
C ALA A 56 0.32 -2.29 -17.90
N ALA A 57 1.47 -1.97 -18.50
CA ALA A 57 2.20 -2.87 -19.40
C ALA A 57 2.84 -4.09 -18.71
N ASN A 58 3.25 -3.97 -17.44
CA ASN A 58 3.94 -5.04 -16.71
C ASN A 58 3.26 -5.40 -15.37
N GLY A 59 2.16 -4.72 -15.02
CA GLY A 59 1.44 -4.90 -13.76
C GLY A 59 2.22 -4.42 -12.53
N GLY A 60 3.28 -3.64 -12.73
CA GLY A 60 3.96 -2.91 -11.67
C GLY A 60 3.23 -1.63 -11.30
N LEU A 61 3.62 -1.01 -10.19
CA LEU A 61 3.11 0.29 -9.79
C LEU A 61 4.18 1.10 -9.07
N VAL A 62 4.05 2.41 -9.14
CA VAL A 62 4.90 3.36 -8.44
C VAL A 62 4.13 3.85 -7.23
N VAL A 63 4.66 3.58 -6.03
CA VAL A 63 4.14 4.14 -4.78
C VAL A 63 5.05 5.23 -4.25
N ARG A 64 4.48 6.19 -3.56
CA ARG A 64 5.20 7.13 -2.70
C ARG A 64 5.05 6.69 -1.24
N CYS A 65 6.17 6.55 -0.55
CA CYS A 65 6.25 6.28 0.88
C CYS A 65 7.05 7.44 1.51
N GLY A 66 6.39 8.28 2.30
CA GLY A 66 6.95 9.57 2.73
C GLY A 66 7.33 10.44 1.53
N GLU A 67 8.60 10.79 1.39
CA GLU A 67 9.12 11.62 0.29
C GLU A 67 9.69 10.80 -0.87
N THR A 68 9.87 9.49 -0.70
CA THR A 68 10.53 8.63 -1.69
C THR A 68 9.50 7.90 -2.56
N ARG A 69 9.81 7.75 -3.85
CA ARG A 69 9.00 6.98 -4.81
C ARG A 69 9.66 5.64 -5.12
N TRP A 70 8.90 4.57 -4.98
CA TRP A 70 9.35 3.19 -5.21
C TRP A 70 8.57 2.56 -6.34
N ALA A 71 9.28 2.05 -7.35
CA ALA A 71 8.70 1.16 -8.35
C ALA A 71 8.65 -0.26 -7.78
N LEU A 72 7.45 -0.80 -7.66
CA LEU A 72 7.19 -2.17 -7.20
C LEU A 72 6.69 -2.99 -8.39
N ASP A 73 7.28 -4.16 -8.59
CA ASP A 73 6.79 -5.11 -9.56
C ASP A 73 5.51 -5.81 -9.05
N LYS A 74 4.86 -6.54 -9.96
CA LYS A 74 3.64 -7.29 -9.66
C LYS A 74 3.80 -8.30 -8.52
N SER A 75 4.96 -8.95 -8.41
CA SER A 75 5.21 -9.99 -7.41
C SER A 75 5.34 -9.41 -6.01
N VAL A 76 6.01 -8.27 -5.88
CA VAL A 76 6.13 -7.57 -4.59
C VAL A 76 4.82 -6.89 -4.20
N SER A 77 4.17 -6.18 -5.11
CA SER A 77 2.90 -5.49 -4.84
C SER A 77 1.75 -6.45 -4.49
N TYR A 78 1.70 -7.65 -5.06
CA TYR A 78 0.70 -8.67 -4.71
C TYR A 78 0.83 -9.19 -3.26
N ARG A 79 2.02 -9.05 -2.67
CA ARG A 79 2.32 -9.54 -1.31
C ARG A 79 2.02 -8.50 -0.22
N ILE A 80 1.83 -7.24 -0.60
CA ILE A 80 1.57 -6.14 0.33
C ILE A 80 0.07 -5.95 0.42
N PHE A 81 -0.49 -6.07 1.62
CA PHE A 81 -1.91 -5.89 1.88
C PHE A 81 -2.13 -4.49 2.45
N VAL A 82 -3.14 -3.81 1.92
CA VAL A 82 -3.44 -2.43 2.23
C VAL A 82 -4.92 -2.21 2.50
N ILE A 83 -5.23 -1.11 3.16
CA ILE A 83 -6.57 -0.55 3.28
C ILE A 83 -6.56 0.91 2.84
N PRO A 84 -7.69 1.45 2.33
CA PRO A 84 -7.82 2.88 2.07
C PRO A 84 -7.55 3.67 3.35
N ALA A 85 -6.68 4.67 3.25
CA ALA A 85 -6.39 5.60 4.33
C ALA A 85 -6.99 6.96 3.99
N THR A 86 -7.76 7.53 4.91
CA THR A 86 -8.13 8.95 4.84
C THR A 86 -6.94 9.78 5.30
N ARG A 87 -6.51 10.72 4.47
CA ARG A 87 -5.67 11.81 4.94
C ARG A 87 -6.54 12.67 5.84
N GLU A 88 -6.48 12.48 7.15
CA GLU A 88 -6.99 13.49 8.08
C GLU A 88 -6.06 14.69 7.95
N GLU A 89 -6.43 15.64 7.08
CA GLU A 89 -5.81 16.95 7.01
C GLU A 89 -6.16 17.67 8.33
N ASN A 90 -5.16 17.88 9.18
CA ASN A 90 -5.26 18.77 10.34
C ASN A 90 -4.89 20.19 9.92
#